data_AF-A0A928K7I5-F1
#
_entry.id   AF-A0A928K7I5-F1
#
_cell.length_a   1.000
_cell.length_b   1.000
_cell.length_c   1.000
_cell.angle_alpha   90.00
_cell.angle_beta   90.00
_cell.angle_gamma   90.00
#
_symmetry.space_group_name_H-M   'P 1'
#
loop_
_entity.id
_entity.type
_entity.pdbx_description
1 polymer ?
#
loop_
_entity_poly.entity_id
_entity_poly.type
_entity_poly.pdbx_seq_one_letter_code
_entity_poly.pdbx_strand_id
1 'polypeptide(L)'
;MIRKIIRIDESACSGCGACAAACHEGAIEMIDGVARLTREDYCDGLGDCLPACPTGAITFEEREAPAYDEAAVLKAKEQRGCPSASGGCPGSASRSIRHDAAPAPRAAASVSRLAQWPCQIKLAPLNAAYFEGADLLIAADCTAFAYGSFHSDFMRDHITLIGCPKLDEGDYADKLTQIFIANNIRSVRVARMEVPCCGGIENAVRRALQASGKNIPCQVITISVDGKILA
;
A
#
# COMPACT_ATOMS: atom_id res chain seq x y z
N MET A 1 11.18 -25.83 4.35
CA MET A 1 10.79 -25.27 5.66
C MET A 1 9.29 -25.48 5.86
N ILE A 2 8.81 -25.66 7.09
CA ILE A 2 7.37 -25.72 7.34
C ILE A 2 6.80 -24.31 7.20
N ARG A 3 5.81 -24.14 6.33
CA ARG A 3 5.12 -22.86 6.14
C ARG A 3 3.68 -23.07 5.71
N LYS A 4 2.87 -22.02 5.87
CA LYS A 4 1.50 -21.95 5.38
C LYS A 4 1.52 -21.82 3.85
N ILE A 5 0.87 -22.74 3.16
CA ILE A 5 0.79 -22.79 1.68
C ILE A 5 -0.64 -23.18 1.27
N ILE A 6 -1.01 -22.93 0.01
CA ILE A 6 -2.31 -23.36 -0.50
C ILE A 6 -2.31 -24.86 -0.82
N ARG A 7 -3.45 -25.51 -0.59
CA ARG A 7 -3.81 -26.85 -1.05
C ARG A 7 -4.96 -26.74 -2.02
N ILE A 8 -4.90 -27.45 -3.14
CA ILE A 8 -6.00 -27.53 -4.11
C ILE A 8 -6.60 -28.94 -4.07
N ASP A 9 -7.89 -29.02 -3.76
CA ASP A 9 -8.66 -30.25 -3.88
C ASP A 9 -9.06 -30.46 -5.35
N GLU A 10 -8.33 -31.34 -6.02
CA GLU A 10 -8.55 -31.66 -7.43
C GLU A 10 -9.93 -32.25 -7.69
N SER A 11 -10.53 -32.94 -6.71
CA SER A 11 -11.86 -33.56 -6.86
C SER A 11 -13.00 -32.54 -6.81
N ALA A 12 -12.78 -31.41 -6.12
CA ALA A 12 -13.71 -30.29 -6.04
C ALA A 12 -13.42 -29.22 -7.11
N CYS A 13 -12.37 -29.38 -7.92
CA CYS A 13 -11.99 -28.44 -8.95
C CYS A 13 -12.92 -28.55 -10.17
N SER A 14 -13.52 -27.43 -10.59
CA SER A 14 -14.36 -27.38 -11.80
C SER A 14 -13.59 -27.12 -13.10
N GLY A 15 -12.27 -26.89 -13.01
CA GLY A 15 -11.43 -26.59 -14.17
C GLY A 15 -11.58 -25.20 -14.78
N CYS A 16 -12.29 -24.29 -14.11
CA CYS A 16 -12.58 -22.95 -14.66
C CYS A 16 -11.38 -22.02 -14.83
N GLY A 17 -10.23 -22.31 -14.20
CA GLY A 17 -9.00 -21.53 -14.34
C GLY A 17 -8.94 -20.19 -13.60
N ALA A 18 -10.00 -19.80 -12.87
CA ALA A 18 -10.06 -18.51 -12.17
C ALA A 18 -8.92 -18.30 -11.16
N CYS A 19 -8.52 -19.35 -10.45
CA CYS A 19 -7.40 -19.30 -9.50
C CYS A 19 -6.04 -19.12 -10.18
N ALA A 20 -5.81 -19.75 -11.34
CA ALA A 20 -4.59 -19.58 -12.12
C ALA A 20 -4.48 -18.14 -12.66
N ALA A 21 -5.59 -17.55 -13.09
CA ALA A 21 -5.64 -16.15 -13.52
C ALA A 21 -5.46 -15.16 -12.35
N ALA A 22 -5.98 -15.48 -11.17
CA ALA A 22 -5.87 -14.64 -9.97
C ALA A 22 -4.50 -14.72 -9.29
N CYS A 23 -3.69 -15.75 -9.57
CA CYS A 23 -2.38 -15.93 -8.95
C CYS A 23 -1.36 -14.97 -9.58
N HIS A 24 -1.08 -13.87 -8.89
CA HIS A 24 -0.13 -12.85 -9.32
C HIS A 24 1.29 -13.39 -9.49
N GLU A 25 1.68 -14.36 -8.68
CA GLU A 25 3.01 -15.00 -8.67
C GLU A 25 3.16 -16.03 -9.78
N GLY A 26 2.04 -16.45 -10.39
CA GLY A 26 2.02 -17.47 -11.43
C GLY A 26 2.34 -18.87 -10.90
N ALA A 27 2.01 -19.15 -9.64
CA ALA A 27 2.28 -20.42 -8.95
C ALA A 27 1.32 -21.56 -9.32
N ILE A 28 0.13 -21.23 -9.82
CA ILE A 28 -0.93 -22.18 -10.18
C ILE A 28 -1.01 -22.30 -11.69
N GLU A 29 -1.04 -23.54 -12.18
CA GLU A 29 -1.22 -23.87 -13.59
C GLU A 29 -2.41 -24.80 -13.79
N MET A 30 -3.04 -24.71 -14.96
CA MET A 30 -4.10 -25.63 -15.36
C MET A 30 -3.48 -26.80 -16.11
N ILE A 31 -3.56 -27.99 -15.54
CA ILE A 31 -3.04 -29.24 -16.13
C ILE A 31 -4.21 -30.20 -16.27
N ASP A 32 -4.46 -30.66 -17.50
CA ASP A 32 -5.54 -31.59 -17.83
C ASP A 32 -6.93 -31.15 -17.31
N GLY A 33 -7.18 -29.84 -17.37
CA GLY A 33 -8.44 -29.24 -16.91
C GLY A 33 -8.56 -29.10 -15.40
N VAL A 34 -7.51 -29.35 -14.62
CA VAL A 34 -7.51 -29.21 -13.15
C VAL A 34 -6.43 -28.21 -12.72
N ALA A 35 -6.78 -27.34 -11.77
CA ALA A 35 -5.82 -26.41 -11.19
C ALA A 35 -4.82 -27.14 -10.28
N ARG A 36 -3.53 -26.91 -10.48
CA ARG A 36 -2.46 -27.49 -9.67
C ARG A 36 -1.48 -26.41 -9.23
N LEU A 37 -1.03 -26.48 -7.98
CA LEU A 37 0.09 -25.66 -7.51
C LEU A 37 1.40 -26.29 -8.01
N THR A 38 1.94 -25.81 -9.12
CA THR A 38 3.12 -26.40 -9.78
C THR A 38 4.43 -25.75 -9.34
N ARG A 39 4.37 -24.51 -8.83
CA ARG A 39 5.51 -23.78 -8.30
C ARG A 39 5.28 -23.39 -6.85
N GLU A 40 5.58 -24.33 -5.95
CA GLU A 40 5.48 -24.09 -4.51
C GLU A 40 6.40 -22.97 -4.04
N ASP A 41 7.55 -22.80 -4.67
CA ASP A 41 8.49 -21.70 -4.46
C ASP A 41 7.93 -20.34 -4.90
N TYR A 42 6.89 -20.30 -5.74
CA TYR A 42 6.20 -19.08 -6.14
C TYR A 42 5.00 -18.76 -5.26
N CYS A 43 4.48 -19.71 -4.49
CA CYS A 43 3.35 -19.44 -3.60
C CYS A 43 3.84 -18.65 -2.37
N ASP A 44 3.34 -17.44 -2.16
CA ASP A 44 3.68 -16.62 -1.00
C ASP A 44 2.88 -17.00 0.27
N GLY A 45 1.76 -17.72 0.12
CA GLY A 45 0.88 -18.12 1.21
C GLY A 45 -0.16 -17.05 1.60
N LEU A 46 -0.35 -15.99 0.80
CA LEU A 46 -1.35 -14.94 1.06
C LEU A 46 -2.78 -15.40 0.72
N GLY A 47 -2.93 -16.20 -0.33
CA GLY A 47 -4.21 -16.83 -0.67
C GLY A 47 -5.14 -16.00 -1.55
N ASP A 48 -4.62 -15.12 -2.41
CA ASP A 48 -5.39 -14.35 -3.40
C ASP A 48 -6.29 -15.21 -4.30
N CYS A 49 -5.91 -16.48 -4.50
CA CYS A 49 -6.68 -17.44 -5.30
C CYS A 49 -7.93 -17.99 -4.58
N LEU A 50 -8.02 -17.89 -3.24
CA LEU A 50 -9.14 -18.47 -2.47
C LEU A 50 -10.48 -17.81 -2.84
N PRO A 51 -10.63 -16.47 -2.83
CA PRO A 51 -11.88 -15.81 -3.21
C PRO A 51 -12.28 -16.05 -4.67
N ALA A 52 -11.31 -16.36 -5.54
CA ALA A 52 -11.55 -16.60 -6.96
C ALA A 52 -12.07 -18.02 -7.25
N CYS A 53 -11.99 -18.96 -6.29
CA CYS A 53 -12.43 -20.33 -6.49
C CYS A 53 -13.94 -20.48 -6.19
N PRO A 54 -14.81 -20.63 -7.22
CA PRO A 54 -16.26 -20.67 -7.00
C PRO A 54 -16.73 -21.96 -6.30
N THR A 55 -15.93 -23.02 -6.32
CA THR A 55 -16.25 -24.31 -5.69
C THR A 55 -15.66 -24.47 -4.30
N GLY A 56 -14.84 -23.51 -3.84
CA GLY A 56 -14.15 -23.62 -2.56
C GLY A 56 -13.07 -24.72 -2.52
N ALA A 57 -12.55 -25.16 -3.66
CA ALA A 57 -11.56 -26.22 -3.77
C ALA A 57 -10.16 -25.85 -3.21
N ILE A 58 -9.93 -24.59 -2.85
CA ILE A 58 -8.61 -24.11 -2.40
C ILE A 58 -8.67 -23.77 -0.91
N THR A 59 -7.77 -24.37 -0.13
CA THR A 59 -7.64 -24.14 1.32
C THR A 59 -6.19 -23.88 1.70
N PHE A 60 -5.94 -23.46 2.93
CA PHE A 60 -4.58 -23.44 3.47
C PHE A 60 -4.21 -24.78 4.12
N GLU A 61 -2.93 -25.11 4.08
CA GLU A 61 -2.33 -26.17 4.87
C GLU A 61 -0.96 -25.73 5.39
N GLU A 62 -0.49 -26.36 6.48
CA GLU A 62 0.89 -26.23 6.94
C GLU A 62 1.63 -27.51 6.61
N ARG A 63 2.65 -27.40 5.76
CA ARG A 63 3.50 -28.53 5.41
C ARG A 63 4.90 -28.06 5.06
N GLU A 64 5.79 -29.02 4.88
CA GLU A 64 7.10 -28.74 4.33
C GLU A 64 7.00 -28.30 2.86
N ALA A 65 7.55 -27.12 2.56
CA ALA A 65 7.63 -26.55 1.22
C ALA A 65 8.94 -25.74 1.07
N PRO A 66 9.39 -25.48 -0.17
CA PRO A 66 10.46 -24.51 -0.44
C PRO A 66 10.11 -23.13 0.12
N ALA A 67 11.13 -22.32 0.45
CA ALA A 67 10.91 -20.91 0.77
C ALA A 67 10.37 -20.16 -0.46
N TYR A 68 9.59 -19.10 -0.23
CA TYR A 68 9.14 -18.22 -1.30
C TYR A 68 10.34 -17.51 -1.96
N ASP A 69 10.42 -17.58 -3.29
CA ASP A 69 11.50 -16.99 -4.09
C ASP A 69 10.98 -15.83 -4.94
N GLU A 70 10.98 -14.63 -4.34
CA GLU A 70 10.56 -13.39 -4.99
C GLU A 70 11.38 -13.09 -6.27
N ALA A 71 12.69 -13.37 -6.25
CA ALA A 71 13.56 -13.11 -7.39
C ALA A 71 13.22 -14.01 -8.58
N ALA A 72 12.90 -15.28 -8.33
CA ALA A 72 12.47 -16.20 -9.37
C ALA A 72 11.07 -15.85 -9.91
N VAL A 73 10.16 -15.32 -9.09
CA VAL A 73 8.85 -14.81 -9.54
C VAL A 73 9.03 -13.60 -10.45
N LEU A 74 9.85 -12.62 -10.06
CA LEU A 74 10.12 -11.42 -10.86
C LEU A 74 10.73 -11.78 -12.23
N LYS A 75 11.73 -12.65 -12.25
CA LYS A 75 12.37 -13.12 -13.48
C LYS A 75 11.37 -13.85 -14.41
N ALA A 76 10.47 -14.65 -13.86
CA ALA A 76 9.43 -15.32 -14.65
C ALA A 76 8.41 -14.34 -15.23
N LYS A 77 8.05 -13.28 -14.48
CA LYS A 77 7.17 -12.20 -14.96
C LYS A 77 7.80 -11.43 -16.13
N GLU A 78 9.10 -11.15 -16.07
CA GLU A 78 9.84 -10.52 -17.17
C GLU A 78 9.88 -11.39 -18.43
N GLN A 79 10.09 -12.71 -18.27
CA GLN A 79 10.20 -13.66 -19.38
C GLN A 79 8.87 -14.02 -20.05
N ARG A 80 7.75 -13.98 -19.31
CA ARG A 80 6.42 -14.30 -19.85
C ARG A 80 5.91 -13.27 -20.86
N GLY A 81 6.64 -12.17 -21.11
CA GLY A 81 6.36 -11.24 -22.19
C GLY A 81 4.91 -10.76 -22.20
N CYS A 82 4.29 -10.66 -21.01
CA CYS A 82 2.92 -10.20 -20.91
C CYS A 82 2.92 -8.75 -21.39
N PRO A 83 1.91 -8.31 -22.17
CA PRO A 83 1.61 -6.90 -22.20
C PRO A 83 1.53 -6.48 -20.73
N SER A 84 2.06 -5.32 -20.39
CA SER A 84 1.51 -4.57 -19.28
C SER A 84 0.00 -4.60 -19.47
N ALA A 85 -0.71 -5.52 -18.78
CA ALA A 85 -2.11 -5.35 -18.54
C ALA A 85 -2.12 -4.02 -17.81
N SER A 86 -2.55 -3.00 -18.54
CA SER A 86 -2.66 -1.62 -18.15
C SER A 86 -3.60 -1.54 -16.95
N GLY A 87 -3.07 -1.89 -15.78
CA GLY A 87 -3.86 -2.20 -14.61
C GLY A 87 -3.14 -3.18 -13.70
N GLY A 88 -2.07 -2.74 -13.04
CA GLY A 88 -1.75 -3.28 -11.72
C GLY A 88 -2.97 -3.16 -10.78
N CYS A 89 -2.91 -3.74 -9.57
CA CYS A 89 -3.97 -3.59 -8.58
C CYS A 89 -4.47 -2.13 -8.58
N PRO A 90 -5.78 -1.86 -8.76
CA PRO A 90 -6.29 -0.49 -8.76
C PRO A 90 -5.87 0.28 -7.50
N GLY A 91 -5.63 -0.45 -6.41
CA GLY A 91 -5.05 0.07 -5.16
C GLY A 91 -3.63 0.62 -5.28
N SER A 92 -2.83 0.19 -6.24
CA SER A 92 -1.45 0.65 -6.49
C SER A 92 -1.32 1.48 -7.78
N ALA A 93 -2.42 1.65 -8.53
CA ALA A 93 -2.44 2.42 -9.76
C ALA A 93 -2.27 3.92 -9.46
N SER A 94 -1.05 4.42 -9.66
CA SER A 94 -0.69 5.81 -9.41
C SER A 94 -1.50 6.78 -10.26
N ARG A 95 -2.15 7.76 -9.62
CA ARG A 95 -2.92 8.82 -10.28
C ARG A 95 -3.00 10.08 -9.43
N SER A 96 -3.01 11.23 -10.09
CA SER A 96 -3.44 12.49 -9.49
C SER A 96 -4.97 12.58 -9.51
N ILE A 97 -5.55 13.13 -8.45
CA ILE A 97 -6.98 13.38 -8.32
C ILE A 97 -7.19 14.88 -8.52
N ARG A 98 -7.94 15.24 -9.57
CA ARG A 98 -8.32 16.63 -9.83
C ARG A 98 -9.63 16.94 -9.11
N HIS A 99 -9.65 18.06 -8.40
CA HIS A 99 -10.87 18.62 -7.83
C HIS A 99 -11.18 19.93 -8.54
N ASP A 100 -12.41 20.11 -9.00
CA ASP A 100 -12.87 21.40 -9.53
C ASP A 100 -12.89 22.44 -8.41
N ALA A 101 -12.62 23.70 -8.75
CA ALA A 101 -12.66 24.81 -7.79
C ALA A 101 -14.07 24.91 -7.18
N ALA A 102 -14.19 24.67 -5.88
CA ALA A 102 -15.48 24.63 -5.20
C ALA A 102 -16.17 26.01 -5.24
N PRO A 103 -17.47 26.09 -5.56
CA PRO A 103 -18.24 27.33 -5.44
C PRO A 103 -18.41 27.75 -3.97
N ALA A 104 -18.59 29.06 -3.73
CA ALA A 104 -18.74 29.73 -2.43
C ALA A 104 -19.87 29.14 -1.55
N PRO A 105 -19.86 29.36 -0.22
CA PRO A 105 -20.35 28.40 0.75
C PRO A 105 -21.87 28.44 0.87
N ARG A 106 -22.53 27.36 0.46
CA ARG A 106 -23.89 27.03 0.88
C ARG A 106 -23.80 25.70 1.62
N ALA A 107 -23.82 25.73 2.96
CA ALA A 107 -23.71 24.58 3.87
C ALA A 107 -22.91 23.42 3.24
N ALA A 108 -21.64 23.66 2.94
CA ALA A 108 -20.88 22.82 2.01
C ALA A 108 -20.75 21.41 2.59
N ALA A 109 -21.29 20.44 1.86
CA ALA A 109 -20.97 19.03 2.09
C ALA A 109 -19.45 18.86 2.16
N SER A 110 -18.96 18.00 3.07
CA SER A 110 -17.53 17.72 3.19
C SER A 110 -17.00 17.17 1.86
N VAL A 111 -16.20 17.97 1.17
CA VAL A 111 -15.56 17.58 -0.10
C VAL A 111 -14.23 16.89 0.22
N SER A 112 -13.98 15.76 -0.43
CA SER A 112 -12.68 15.09 -0.35
C SER A 112 -11.57 16.04 -0.80
N ARG A 113 -10.48 16.08 -0.05
CA ARG A 113 -9.28 16.87 -0.36
C ARG A 113 -8.06 16.01 -0.72
N LEU A 114 -8.25 14.70 -0.89
CA LEU A 114 -7.15 13.82 -1.29
C LEU A 114 -6.72 14.17 -2.72
N ALA A 115 -5.44 14.50 -2.90
CA ALA A 115 -4.88 14.97 -4.17
C ALA A 115 -4.31 13.84 -5.05
N GLN A 116 -4.09 12.64 -4.50
CA GLN A 116 -3.47 11.55 -5.24
C GLN A 116 -3.86 10.16 -4.69
N TRP A 117 -3.65 9.14 -5.52
CA TRP A 117 -3.79 7.73 -5.15
C TRP A 117 -2.62 6.92 -5.70
N PRO A 118 -2.10 5.90 -4.99
CA PRO A 118 -2.43 5.56 -3.60
C PRO A 118 -1.93 6.57 -2.57
N CYS A 119 -2.61 6.60 -1.41
CA CYS A 119 -2.17 7.37 -0.25
C CYS A 119 -1.37 6.54 0.77
N GLN A 120 -1.41 5.20 0.69
CA GLN A 120 -0.63 4.35 1.61
C GLN A 120 0.87 4.44 1.33
N ILE A 121 1.69 4.71 2.35
CA ILE A 121 3.16 4.85 2.21
C ILE A 121 3.74 3.64 1.47
N LYS A 122 3.34 2.42 1.84
CA LYS A 122 3.83 1.17 1.21
C LYS A 122 3.46 1.02 -0.26
N LEU A 123 2.37 1.64 -0.71
CA LEU A 123 1.89 1.51 -2.09
C LEU A 123 2.30 2.69 -2.99
N ALA A 124 2.58 3.86 -2.42
CA ALA A 124 3.01 5.04 -3.17
C ALA A 124 4.28 4.74 -4.01
N PRO A 125 4.30 4.98 -5.33
CA PRO A 125 5.51 4.85 -6.14
C PRO A 125 6.59 5.82 -5.66
N LEU A 126 7.87 5.48 -5.83
CA LEU A 126 8.95 6.34 -5.33
C LEU A 126 9.08 7.68 -6.08
N ASN A 127 8.77 7.70 -7.37
CA ASN A 127 8.96 8.85 -8.26
C ASN A 127 7.67 9.18 -9.03
N ALA A 128 6.58 9.38 -8.30
CA ALA A 128 5.31 9.78 -8.90
C ALA A 128 5.30 11.29 -9.20
N ALA A 129 4.78 11.68 -10.35
CA ALA A 129 4.79 13.07 -10.82
C ALA A 129 4.15 14.08 -9.84
N TYR A 130 3.21 13.64 -9.00
CA TYR A 130 2.57 14.49 -8.01
C TYR A 130 3.49 14.89 -6.85
N PHE A 131 4.67 14.28 -6.69
CA PHE A 131 5.63 14.66 -5.65
C PHE A 131 6.48 15.88 -6.02
N GLU A 132 6.56 16.24 -7.30
CA GLU A 132 7.41 17.34 -7.72
C GLU A 132 6.88 18.69 -7.21
N GLY A 133 7.67 19.37 -6.37
CA GLY A 133 7.31 20.63 -5.73
C GLY A 133 6.22 20.51 -4.66
N ALA A 134 5.95 19.30 -4.15
CA ALA A 134 4.82 19.06 -3.25
C ALA A 134 5.08 19.49 -1.80
N ASP A 135 4.01 19.93 -1.12
CA ASP A 135 3.93 19.87 0.33
C ASP A 135 3.41 18.48 0.73
N LEU A 136 4.16 17.75 1.55
CA LEU A 136 3.79 16.40 1.98
C LEU A 136 3.07 16.44 3.33
N LEU A 137 1.96 15.72 3.41
CA LEU A 137 1.37 15.31 4.68
C LEU A 137 1.70 13.84 4.91
N ILE A 138 2.41 13.53 6.00
CA ILE A 138 2.67 12.15 6.45
C ILE A 138 1.83 11.93 7.70
N ALA A 139 0.82 11.06 7.63
CA ALA A 139 -0.18 10.94 8.68
C ALA A 139 -0.33 9.50 9.21
N ALA A 140 -0.52 9.36 10.51
CA ALA A 140 -0.94 8.08 11.08
C ALA A 140 -2.39 7.77 10.68
N ASP A 141 -2.70 6.52 10.32
CA ASP A 141 -4.03 6.14 9.78
C ASP A 141 -5.22 6.63 10.61
N CYS A 142 -5.11 6.52 11.93
CA CYS A 142 -6.18 6.89 12.86
C CYS A 142 -6.44 8.39 12.95
N THR A 143 -5.53 9.25 12.47
CA THR A 143 -5.70 10.72 12.55
C THR A 143 -6.90 11.23 11.76
N ALA A 144 -7.15 10.68 10.58
CA ALA A 144 -8.29 11.06 9.75
C ALA A 144 -9.63 10.60 10.33
N PHE A 145 -9.61 9.53 11.14
CA PHE A 145 -10.81 9.04 11.83
C PHE A 145 -11.07 9.76 13.15
N ALA A 146 -10.01 10.19 13.85
CA ALA A 146 -10.13 10.93 15.10
C ALA A 146 -10.45 12.42 14.89
N TYR A 147 -9.90 13.04 13.84
CA TYR A 147 -10.06 14.47 13.58
C TYR A 147 -11.05 14.72 12.43
N GLY A 148 -12.29 15.09 12.75
CA GLY A 148 -13.38 15.15 11.77
C GLY A 148 -13.15 16.08 10.56
N SER A 149 -12.37 17.15 10.71
CA SER A 149 -12.06 18.11 9.64
C SER A 149 -10.76 17.80 8.89
N PHE A 150 -10.23 16.57 8.98
CA PHE A 150 -8.89 16.22 8.51
C PHE A 150 -8.64 16.54 7.03
N HIS A 151 -9.62 16.27 6.17
CA HIS A 151 -9.50 16.63 4.75
C HIS A 151 -9.30 18.13 4.54
N SER A 152 -10.07 18.96 5.24
CA SER A 152 -10.01 20.42 5.08
C SER A 152 -8.75 21.03 5.67
N ASP A 153 -8.32 20.54 6.83
CA ASP A 153 -7.30 21.23 7.65
C ASP A 153 -5.89 20.65 7.43
N PHE A 154 -5.79 19.39 7.00
CA PHE A 154 -4.52 18.69 6.78
C PHE A 154 -4.29 18.31 5.32
N MET A 155 -5.25 17.67 4.65
CA MET A 155 -5.02 17.16 3.28
C MET A 155 -5.07 18.24 2.20
N ARG A 156 -5.78 19.34 2.44
CA ARG A 156 -5.91 20.43 1.46
C ARG A 156 -4.53 20.94 1.08
N ASP A 157 -4.27 20.99 -0.22
CA ASP A 157 -3.02 21.45 -0.83
C ASP A 157 -1.78 20.60 -0.49
N HIS A 158 -1.98 19.40 0.07
CA HIS A 158 -0.90 18.47 0.42
C HIS A 158 -1.04 17.12 -0.31
N ILE A 159 0.09 16.56 -0.71
CA ILE A 159 0.17 15.15 -1.12
C ILE A 159 0.22 14.30 0.15
N THR A 160 -0.78 13.44 0.33
CA THR A 160 -1.01 12.75 1.61
C THR A 160 -0.52 11.31 1.59
N LEU A 161 0.47 11.00 2.41
CA LEU A 161 0.94 9.65 2.67
C LEU A 161 0.50 9.19 4.06
N ILE A 162 -0.11 8.01 4.17
CA ILE A 162 -0.62 7.44 5.42
C ILE A 162 0.03 6.10 5.74
N GLY A 163 0.11 5.78 7.04
CA GLY A 163 0.47 4.45 7.52
C GLY A 163 0.48 4.36 9.04
N CYS A 164 0.46 3.15 9.58
CA CYS A 164 0.48 2.88 11.01
C CYS A 164 1.68 1.98 11.38
N PRO A 165 2.77 2.52 11.97
CA PRO A 165 3.98 1.75 12.28
C PRO A 165 3.75 0.62 13.31
N LYS A 166 2.59 0.56 13.97
CA LYS A 166 2.20 -0.53 14.87
C LYS A 166 1.58 -1.72 14.12
N LEU A 167 0.86 -1.45 13.03
CA LEU A 167 0.10 -2.46 12.28
C LEU A 167 0.84 -2.89 11.02
N ASP A 168 1.61 -1.97 10.44
CA ASP A 168 2.36 -2.19 9.23
C ASP A 168 3.71 -2.83 9.54
N GLU A 169 4.02 -3.91 8.82
CA GLU A 169 5.35 -4.52 8.84
C GLU A 169 6.42 -3.60 8.23
N GLY A 170 7.63 -3.64 8.77
CA GLY A 170 8.78 -2.89 8.25
C GLY A 170 8.86 -1.44 8.73
N ASP A 171 9.91 -0.75 8.27
CA ASP A 171 10.24 0.61 8.68
C ASP A 171 9.99 1.61 7.54
N TYR A 172 9.18 2.63 7.81
CA TYR A 172 8.88 3.66 6.82
C TYR A 172 10.07 4.54 6.45
N ALA A 173 11.12 4.59 7.29
CA ALA A 173 12.27 5.45 7.05
C ALA A 173 12.93 5.18 5.70
N ASP A 174 13.12 3.92 5.30
CA ASP A 174 13.82 3.58 4.06
C ASP A 174 13.06 4.07 2.85
N LYS A 175 11.75 3.82 2.80
CA LYS A 175 10.90 4.24 1.69
C LYS A 175 10.75 5.76 1.62
N LEU A 176 10.55 6.41 2.76
CA LEU A 176 10.48 7.87 2.82
C LEU A 176 11.81 8.51 2.41
N THR A 177 12.94 7.91 2.77
CA THR A 177 14.28 8.37 2.32
C THR A 177 14.36 8.35 0.80
N GLN A 178 13.94 7.25 0.17
CA GLN A 178 13.95 7.11 -1.28
C GLN A 178 13.03 8.13 -1.96
N ILE A 179 11.83 8.37 -1.42
CA ILE A 179 10.92 9.41 -1.92
C ILE A 179 11.57 10.79 -1.79
N PHE A 180 12.17 11.12 -0.64
CA PHE A 180 12.81 12.42 -0.45
C PHE A 180 14.00 12.61 -1.38
N ILE A 181 14.83 11.58 -1.60
CA ILE A 181 15.96 11.66 -2.54
C ILE A 181 15.47 11.87 -3.97
N ALA A 182 14.49 11.10 -4.41
CA ALA A 182 14.04 11.07 -5.81
C ALA A 182 13.24 12.30 -6.25
N ASN A 183 12.65 13.06 -5.31
CA ASN A 183 11.71 14.15 -5.64
C ASN A 183 12.09 15.48 -4.98
N ASN A 184 11.63 16.59 -5.56
CA ASN A 184 11.78 17.92 -4.96
C ASN A 184 10.60 18.23 -4.01
N ILE A 185 10.77 17.96 -2.72
CA ILE A 185 9.73 18.19 -1.71
C ILE A 185 9.91 19.57 -1.06
N ARG A 186 8.85 20.38 -1.04
CA ARG A 186 8.86 21.73 -0.45
C ARG A 186 8.78 21.73 1.07
N SER A 187 7.91 20.91 1.64
CA SER A 187 7.75 20.79 3.10
C SER A 187 7.18 19.43 3.49
N VAL A 188 7.36 19.07 4.76
CA VAL A 188 6.75 17.88 5.36
C VAL A 188 5.97 18.28 6.60
N ARG A 189 4.71 17.87 6.68
CA ARG A 189 3.88 17.95 7.87
C ARG A 189 3.60 16.53 8.34
N VAL A 190 3.88 16.25 9.60
CA VAL A 190 3.56 14.97 10.25
C VAL A 190 2.30 15.15 11.10
N ALA A 191 1.24 14.40 10.82
CA ALA A 191 0.07 14.31 11.68
C ALA A 191 0.11 12.97 12.44
N ARG A 192 0.20 13.02 13.76
CA ARG A 192 0.28 11.82 14.61
C ARG A 192 -0.71 11.90 15.75
N MET A 193 -1.08 10.74 16.31
CA MET A 193 -1.83 10.72 17.56
C MET A 193 -0.91 10.92 18.79
N GLU A 194 -1.49 11.36 19.91
CA GLU A 194 -0.80 11.51 21.20
C GLU A 194 -0.28 10.19 21.78
N VAL A 195 -0.88 9.07 21.37
CA VAL A 195 -0.52 7.72 21.83
C VAL A 195 0.91 7.34 21.41
N PRO A 196 1.62 6.54 22.23
CA PRO A 196 3.03 6.24 22.01
C PRO A 196 3.31 5.46 20.71
N CYS A 197 2.35 4.65 20.24
CA CYS A 197 2.51 3.90 18.99
C CYS A 197 2.70 4.80 17.76
N CYS A 198 2.22 6.04 17.80
CA CYS A 198 2.42 6.99 16.70
C CYS A 198 3.80 7.68 16.75
N GLY A 199 4.61 7.50 17.79
CA GLY A 199 5.99 7.98 17.80
C GLY A 199 6.85 7.35 16.70
N GLY A 200 6.49 6.14 16.24
CA GLY A 200 7.19 5.45 15.15
C GLY A 200 7.15 6.21 13.83
N ILE A 201 6.01 6.86 13.49
CA ILE A 201 5.88 7.57 12.21
C ILE A 201 6.72 8.85 12.21
N GLU A 202 6.73 9.58 13.32
CA GLU A 202 7.56 10.77 13.50
C GLU A 202 9.05 10.42 13.42
N ASN A 203 9.47 9.35 14.10
CA ASN A 203 10.85 8.88 14.07
C ASN A 203 11.27 8.41 12.68
N ALA A 204 10.38 7.74 11.94
CA ALA A 204 10.65 7.34 10.55
C ALA A 204 10.88 8.55 9.65
N VAL A 205 10.04 9.59 9.76
CA VAL A 205 10.19 10.84 8.99
C VAL A 205 11.49 11.55 9.34
N ARG A 206 11.81 11.72 10.63
CA ARG A 206 13.04 12.39 11.07
C ARG A 206 14.29 11.68 10.53
N ARG A 207 14.34 10.35 10.64
CA ARG A 207 15.46 9.56 10.11
C ARG A 207 15.54 9.64 8.59
N ALA A 208 14.40 9.61 7.90
CA ALA A 208 14.36 9.72 6.46
C ALA A 208 14.85 11.08 5.95
N LEU A 209 14.46 12.17 6.61
CA LEU A 209 14.96 13.51 6.32
C LEU A 209 16.47 13.58 6.51
N GLN A 210 16.98 13.09 7.64
CA GLN A 210 18.41 13.04 7.92
C GLN A 210 19.17 12.21 6.87
N ALA A 211 18.69 11.01 6.55
CA ALA A 211 19.33 10.11 5.60
C ALA A 211 19.26 10.63 4.15
N SER A 212 18.22 11.40 3.80
CA SER A 212 18.09 12.00 2.46
C SER A 212 19.12 13.08 2.17
N GLY A 213 19.72 13.68 3.21
CA GLY A 213 20.62 14.82 3.09
C GLY A 213 19.96 16.11 2.60
N LYS A 214 18.63 16.14 2.42
CA LYS A 214 17.90 17.32 1.95
C LYS A 214 17.46 18.20 3.13
N ASN A 215 17.54 19.51 2.94
CA ASN A 215 17.04 20.48 3.91
C ASN A 215 15.56 20.78 3.64
N ILE A 216 14.67 19.93 4.15
CA ILE A 216 13.22 20.06 3.99
C ILE A 216 12.62 20.48 5.34
N PRO A 217 11.87 21.59 5.42
CA PRO A 217 11.21 21.99 6.67
C PRO A 217 10.18 20.95 7.09
N CYS A 218 10.19 20.58 8.37
CA CYS A 218 9.33 19.56 8.94
C CYS A 218 8.57 20.09 10.15
N GLN A 219 7.24 19.94 10.15
CA GLN A 219 6.35 20.31 11.25
C GLN A 219 5.64 19.06 11.77
N VAL A 220 5.62 18.85 13.08
CA VAL A 220 4.85 17.76 13.72
C VAL A 220 3.62 18.36 14.39
N ILE A 221 2.46 17.75 14.14
CA ILE A 221 1.17 18.09 14.76
C ILE A 221 0.65 16.85 15.47
N THR A 222 0.31 17.00 16.74
CA THR A 222 -0.19 15.91 17.58
C THR A 222 -1.70 16.06 17.80
N ILE A 223 -2.44 14.99 17.55
CA ILE A 223 -3.89 14.90 17.72
C ILE A 223 -4.19 14.00 18.92
N SER A 224 -5.02 14.47 19.85
CA SER A 224 -5.46 13.69 21.00
C SER A 224 -6.46 12.61 20.61
N VAL A 225 -6.68 11.62 21.48
CA VAL A 225 -7.67 10.55 21.26
C VAL A 225 -9.11 11.05 21.13
N ASP A 226 -9.41 12.24 21.66
CA ASP A 226 -10.69 12.93 21.51
C ASP A 226 -10.74 13.90 20.32
N GLY A 227 -9.74 13.89 19.44
CA GLY A 227 -9.77 14.60 18.16
C GLY A 227 -9.43 16.09 18.24
N LYS A 228 -8.66 16.52 19.24
CA LYS A 228 -8.16 17.90 19.36
C LYS A 228 -6.69 17.99 18.96
N ILE A 229 -6.27 19.15 18.47
CA ILE A 229 -4.85 19.43 18.25
C ILE A 229 -4.23 19.82 19.59
N LEU A 230 -3.12 19.17 19.94
CA LEU A 230 -2.33 19.48 21.12
C LEU A 230 -1.31 20.58 20.78
N ALA A 231 -1.21 21.57 21.67
CA ALA A 231 -0.28 22.69 21.59
C ALA A 231 1.13 22.31 22.02
#